data_AF-A0A7J5JCB0-F1
#
_entry.id   AF-A0A7J5JCB0-F1
#
_cell.length_a   1.000
_cell.length_b   1.000
_cell.length_c   1.000
_cell.angle_alpha   90.00
_cell.angle_beta   90.00
_cell.angle_gamma   90.00
#
_symmetry.space_group_name_H-M   'P 1'
#
loop_
_entity.id
_entity.type
_entity.pdbx_description
1 polymer ?
#
loop_
_entity_poly.entity_id
_entity_poly.type
_entity_poly.pdbx_seq_one_letter_code
_entity_poly.pdbx_strand_id
1 'polypeptide(L)'
;MCFNGKVKNTFVCSDRASNCLHVTFFDRQWNKMPFERHYPAATYHIPKPHNYDLMVILAEKLSFGFPFVRVDFYEVNGAVFFGELTFFPGCGAEEFNPEEWDTTLGNEIELPRVDDN
;
A
#
# COMPACT_ATOMS: atom_id res chain seq x y z
N MET A 1 0.32 1.16 -1.69
CA MET A 1 -0.87 1.97 -2.00
C MET A 1 -0.50 3.04 -3.00
N CYS A 2 -1.37 3.25 -4.00
CA CYS A 2 -1.15 4.21 -5.06
C CYS A 2 -2.11 5.39 -4.93
N PHE A 3 -1.57 6.60 -5.01
CA PHE A 3 -2.28 7.87 -4.93
C PHE A 3 -2.04 8.61 -6.25
N ASN A 4 -3.11 8.99 -6.95
CA ASN A 4 -3.06 9.68 -8.25
C ASN A 4 -2.12 8.96 -9.26
N GLY A 5 -2.20 7.63 -9.33
CA GLY A 5 -1.34 6.81 -10.19
C GLY A 5 0.12 6.66 -9.74
N LYS A 6 0.47 7.07 -8.51
CA LYS A 6 1.84 6.99 -7.97
C LYS A 6 1.93 6.17 -6.70
N VAL A 7 2.93 5.28 -6.62
CA VAL A 7 3.17 4.48 -5.42
C VAL A 7 3.78 5.36 -4.34
N LYS A 8 3.05 5.56 -3.24
CA LYS A 8 3.53 6.32 -2.08
C LYS A 8 4.17 5.44 -1.02
N ASN A 9 3.53 4.30 -0.75
CA ASN A 9 3.96 3.34 0.26
C ASN A 9 3.60 1.92 -0.17
N THR A 10 4.14 0.93 0.51
CA THR A 10 3.85 -0.50 0.34
C THR A 10 3.58 -1.09 1.70
N PHE A 11 2.73 -2.11 1.82
CA PHE A 11 2.64 -2.87 3.06
C PHE A 11 2.84 -4.36 2.79
N VAL A 12 3.42 -5.04 3.78
CA VAL A 12 3.64 -6.48 3.76
C VAL A 12 2.81 -7.10 4.87
N CYS A 13 1.96 -8.05 4.50
CA CYS A 13 1.22 -8.90 5.41
C CYS A 13 2.07 -10.15 5.72
N SER A 14 2.64 -10.24 6.91
CA SER A 14 3.41 -11.40 7.36
C SER A 14 2.69 -12.19 8.44
N ASP A 15 3.10 -13.44 8.67
CA ASP A 15 2.55 -14.32 9.72
C ASP A 15 1.04 -14.59 9.62
N ARG A 16 0.46 -14.45 8.41
CA ARG A 16 -0.96 -14.67 8.16
C ARG A 16 -1.45 -16.07 8.57
N ALA A 17 -0.57 -17.08 8.54
CA ALA A 17 -0.90 -18.46 8.86
C ALA A 17 -0.86 -18.79 10.37
N SER A 18 -0.23 -17.95 11.21
CA SER A 18 0.09 -18.25 12.60
C SER A 18 -0.78 -17.51 13.62
N ASN A 19 -2.02 -17.15 13.25
CA ASN A 19 -2.99 -16.37 14.06
C ASN A 19 -2.56 -14.94 14.44
N CYS A 20 -1.33 -14.51 14.13
CA CYS A 20 -0.83 -13.17 14.37
C CYS A 20 -0.46 -12.50 13.05
N LEU A 21 -1.46 -11.95 12.35
CA LEU A 21 -1.22 -11.14 11.16
C LEU A 21 -0.46 -9.87 11.54
N HIS A 22 0.70 -9.66 10.94
CA HIS A 22 1.44 -8.41 11.03
C HIS A 22 1.30 -7.64 9.73
N VAL A 23 1.04 -6.33 9.82
CA VAL A 23 0.96 -5.44 8.65
C VAL A 23 2.03 -4.37 8.81
N THR A 24 3.09 -4.48 8.01
CA THR A 24 4.23 -3.56 8.09
C THR A 24 4.24 -2.64 6.88
N PHE A 25 4.24 -1.33 7.11
CA PHE A 25 4.30 -0.32 6.06
C PHE A 25 5.73 0.07 5.74
N PHE A 26 6.00 0.33 4.46
CA PHE A 26 7.28 0.75 3.92
C PHE A 26 7.09 1.94 2.97
N ASP A 27 8.05 2.84 2.96
CA ASP A 27 8.17 3.86 1.92
C ASP A 27 8.64 3.25 0.58
N ARG A 28 8.81 4.11 -0.44
CA ARG A 28 9.28 3.71 -1.77
C ARG A 28 10.73 3.24 -1.79
N GLN A 29 11.51 3.56 -0.76
CA GLN A 29 12.90 3.15 -0.58
C GLN A 29 13.02 1.89 0.29
N TRP A 30 11.89 1.28 0.67
CA TRP A 30 11.82 0.11 1.54
C TRP A 30 12.25 0.41 2.99
N ASN A 31 12.12 1.65 3.46
CA ASN A 31 12.26 1.98 4.87
C ASN A 31 10.94 1.77 5.59
N LYS A 32 10.98 1.15 6.77
CA LYS A 32 9.78 0.94 7.60
C LYS A 32 9.19 2.30 8.01
N MET A 33 7.90 2.47 7.77
CA MET A 33 7.16 3.68 8.16
C MET A 33 6.86 3.68 9.66
N PRO A 34 6.80 4.86 10.31
CA PRO A 34 6.60 4.97 11.76
C PRO A 34 5.11 4.93 12.16
N PHE A 35 4.31 4.10 11.49
CA PHE A 35 2.89 3.94 11.78
C PHE A 35 2.41 2.50 11.57
N GLU A 36 1.30 2.18 12.21
CA GLU A 36 0.66 0.88 12.20
C GLU A 36 -0.84 1.03 11.90
N ARG A 37 -1.53 -0.10 11.77
CA ARG A 37 -3.00 -0.16 11.69
C ARG A 37 -3.54 -0.95 12.89
N HIS A 38 -4.75 -1.45 12.79
CA HIS A 38 -5.31 -2.46 13.71
C HIS A 38 -4.38 -3.67 13.95
N TYR A 39 -3.50 -3.99 12.99
CA TYR A 39 -2.51 -5.05 13.11
C TYR A 39 -1.12 -4.49 13.44
N PRO A 40 -0.38 -5.13 14.36
CA PRO A 40 0.97 -4.68 14.72
C PRO A 40 1.93 -4.83 13.54
N ALA A 41 2.94 -3.96 13.47
CA ALA A 41 4.01 -4.14 12.50
C ALA A 41 4.95 -5.27 12.94
N ALA A 42 5.58 -5.94 11.98
CA ALA A 42 6.60 -6.94 12.28
C ALA A 42 7.77 -6.29 13.04
N THR A 43 8.27 -7.00 14.05
CA THR A 43 9.44 -6.60 14.84
C THR A 43 10.76 -7.06 14.21
N TYR A 44 10.69 -7.98 13.25
CA TYR A 44 11.83 -8.49 12.51
C TYR A 44 12.03 -7.78 11.16
N HIS A 45 13.22 -7.91 10.61
CA HIS A 45 13.57 -7.35 9.31
C HIS A 45 12.87 -8.11 8.17
N ILE A 46 12.16 -7.38 7.31
CA ILE A 46 11.54 -7.91 6.08
C ILE A 46 12.40 -7.48 4.89
N PRO A 47 13.04 -8.42 4.16
CA PRO A 47 13.88 -8.07 3.02
C PRO A 47 13.06 -7.47 1.88
N LYS A 48 13.68 -6.54 1.14
CA LYS A 48 13.12 -5.99 -0.10
C LYS A 48 12.96 -7.11 -1.14
N PRO A 49 11.78 -7.27 -1.76
CA PRO A 49 11.56 -8.22 -2.85
C PRO A 49 12.52 -7.96 -4.01
N HIS A 50 12.94 -9.02 -4.71
CA HIS A 50 13.92 -8.89 -5.79
C HIS A 50 13.39 -8.00 -6.91
N ASN A 51 12.11 -8.15 -7.25
CA ASN A 51 11.45 -7.40 -8.31
C ASN A 51 10.60 -6.23 -7.78
N TYR A 52 10.91 -5.68 -6.61
CA TYR A 52 10.12 -4.57 -6.05
C TYR A 52 10.00 -3.39 -7.01
N ASP A 53 11.09 -3.01 -7.67
CA ASP A 53 11.07 -1.87 -8.59
C ASP A 53 10.16 -2.14 -9.81
N LEU A 54 10.09 -3.40 -10.26
CA LEU A 54 9.14 -3.83 -11.28
C LEU A 54 7.70 -3.77 -10.76
N MET A 55 7.45 -4.24 -9.53
CA MET A 55 6.12 -4.14 -8.91
C MET A 55 5.66 -2.68 -8.80
N VAL A 56 6.56 -1.75 -8.45
CA VAL A 56 6.26 -0.31 -8.41
C VAL A 56 5.85 0.19 -9.79
N ILE A 57 6.62 -0.12 -10.84
CA ILE A 57 6.29 0.29 -12.22
C ILE A 57 4.93 -0.26 -12.65
N LEU A 58 4.65 -1.53 -12.36
CA LEU A 58 3.37 -2.16 -12.70
C LEU A 58 2.21 -1.57 -11.90
N ALA A 59 2.41 -1.29 -10.61
CA ALA A 59 1.43 -0.64 -9.75
C ALA A 59 1.05 0.76 -10.26
N GLU A 60 2.04 1.59 -10.64
CA GLU A 60 1.79 2.92 -11.21
C GLU A 60 1.02 2.85 -12.53
N LYS A 61 1.35 1.87 -13.39
CA LYS A 61 0.61 1.67 -14.65
C LYS A 61 -0.84 1.26 -14.42
N LEU A 62 -1.09 0.34 -13.48
CA LEU A 62 -2.43 -0.15 -13.17
C LEU A 62 -3.28 0.89 -12.40
N SER A 63 -2.63 1.78 -11.66
CA SER A 63 -3.30 2.83 -10.89
C SER A 63 -3.50 4.14 -11.63
N PHE A 64 -2.97 4.25 -12.86
CA PHE A 64 -3.07 5.46 -13.66
C PHE A 64 -4.54 5.87 -13.88
N GLY A 65 -4.85 7.13 -13.58
CA GLY A 65 -6.20 7.69 -13.69
C GLY A 65 -7.11 7.48 -12.48
N PHE A 66 -6.65 6.76 -11.45
CA PHE A 66 -7.41 6.59 -10.20
C PHE A 66 -6.84 7.48 -9.09
N PRO A 67 -7.69 8.22 -8.34
CA PRO A 67 -7.26 9.01 -7.19
C PRO A 67 -6.60 8.16 -6.11
N PHE A 68 -7.15 6.96 -5.88
CA PHE A 68 -6.61 6.02 -4.91
C PHE A 68 -6.94 4.58 -5.30
N VAL A 69 -5.91 3.72 -5.30
CA VAL A 69 -6.08 2.29 -5.48
C VAL A 69 -4.94 1.53 -4.80
N ARG A 70 -5.28 0.42 -4.15
CA ARG A 70 -4.30 -0.56 -3.71
C ARG A 70 -4.09 -1.59 -4.82
N VAL A 71 -2.82 -1.87 -5.12
CA VAL A 71 -2.41 -2.88 -6.09
C VAL A 71 -1.61 -3.93 -5.36
N ASP A 72 -2.07 -5.18 -5.43
CA ASP A 72 -1.46 -6.30 -4.72
C ASP A 72 -0.61 -7.13 -5.68
N PHE A 73 0.61 -7.46 -5.26
CA PHE A 73 1.54 -8.32 -6.00
C PHE A 73 2.11 -9.41 -5.11
N TYR A 74 2.41 -10.55 -5.73
CA TYR A 74 3.17 -11.65 -5.14
C TYR A 74 4.46 -11.87 -5.91
N GLU A 75 5.54 -12.21 -5.21
CA GLU A 75 6.77 -12.73 -5.83
C GLU A 75 6.92 -14.21 -5.49
N VAL A 76 6.91 -15.07 -6.51
CA VAL A 76 7.09 -16.51 -6.34
C VAL A 76 8.14 -16.98 -7.34
N ASN A 77 9.22 -17.58 -6.84
CA ASN A 77 10.34 -18.06 -7.66
C ASN A 77 10.91 -17.01 -8.63
N GLY A 78 11.00 -15.75 -8.18
CA GLY A 78 11.51 -14.63 -8.97
C GLY A 78 10.55 -14.09 -10.04
N ALA A 79 9.33 -14.61 -10.12
CA ALA A 79 8.28 -14.08 -10.98
C ALA A 79 7.28 -13.23 -10.19
N VAL A 80 6.85 -12.12 -10.78
CA VAL A 80 5.84 -11.21 -10.22
C VAL A 80 4.46 -11.61 -10.71
N PHE A 81 3.54 -11.82 -9.79
CA PHE A 81 2.14 -12.16 -10.06
C PHE A 81 1.24 -11.04 -9.53
N PHE A 82 0.31 -10.59 -10.38
CA PHE A 82 -0.75 -9.69 -9.97
C PHE A 82 -1.77 -10.43 -9.10
N GLY A 83 -2.14 -9.85 -7.97
CA GLY A 83 -3.18 -10.36 -7.07
C GLY A 83 -4.52 -9.70 -7.33
N GLU A 84 -4.66 -8.44 -6.91
CA GLU A 84 -5.91 -7.70 -7.01
C GLU A 84 -5.71 -6.17 -7.11
N LEU A 85 -6.78 -5.51 -7.54
CA LEU A 85 -6.97 -4.06 -7.40
C LEU A 85 -8.08 -3.83 -6.39
N THR A 86 -7.80 -3.08 -5.34
CA THR A 86 -8.79 -2.71 -4.33
C THR A 86 -8.95 -1.21 -4.30
N PHE A 87 -10.13 -0.75 -4.72
CA PHE A 87 -10.55 0.65 -4.61
C PHE A 87 -11.08 0.86 -3.20
N PHE A 88 -10.58 1.89 -2.52
CA PHE A 88 -11.00 2.26 -1.17
C PHE A 88 -11.00 1.08 -0.17
N PRO A 89 -9.84 0.43 0.08
CA PRO A 89 -9.71 -0.61 1.11
C PRO A 89 -10.37 -0.20 2.43
N GLY A 90 -11.14 -1.14 3.01
CA GLY A 90 -11.94 -0.94 4.22
C GLY A 90 -12.93 0.23 4.14
N CYS A 91 -13.46 0.50 2.95
CA CYS A 91 -14.34 1.65 2.67
C CYS A 91 -13.68 3.01 2.96
N GLY A 92 -12.34 3.07 3.02
CA GLY A 92 -11.61 4.29 3.36
C GLY A 92 -11.68 4.69 4.84
N ALA A 93 -12.15 3.79 5.72
CA ALA A 93 -12.32 4.05 7.15
C ALA A 93 -11.36 3.23 8.03
N GLU A 94 -10.30 2.67 7.46
CA GLU A 94 -9.29 1.93 8.23
C GLU A 94 -8.39 2.93 8.96
N GLU A 95 -8.34 2.83 10.29
CA GLU A 95 -7.54 3.72 11.11
C GLU A 95 -6.03 3.49 10.98
N PHE A 96 -5.26 4.57 11.10
CA PHE A 96 -3.82 4.51 11.31
C PHE A 96 -3.46 4.93 12.75
N ASN A 97 -2.36 4.39 13.25
CA ASN A 97 -1.80 4.77 14.54
C ASN A 97 -0.32 5.15 14.37
N PRO A 98 0.08 6.40 14.64
CA PRO A 98 -0.74 7.51 15.18
C PRO A 98 -1.72 8.14 14.17
N GLU A 99 -2.80 8.76 14.68
CA GLU A 99 -3.92 9.36 13.90
C GLU A 99 -3.49 10.44 12.89
N GLU A 100 -2.32 11.07 13.10
CA GLU A 100 -1.75 12.02 12.15
C GLU A 100 -1.56 11.44 10.74
N TRP A 101 -1.42 10.12 10.62
CA TRP A 101 -1.25 9.43 9.35
C TRP A 101 -2.54 9.30 8.55
N ASP A 102 -3.71 9.29 9.21
CA ASP A 102 -5.02 9.38 8.53
C ASP A 102 -5.11 10.67 7.72
N THR A 103 -4.74 11.80 8.35
CA THR A 103 -4.74 13.11 7.67
C THR A 103 -3.63 13.19 6.62
N THR A 104 -2.43 12.72 6.93
CA THR A 104 -1.27 12.78 6.03
C THR A 104 -1.52 12.02 4.74
N LEU A 105 -2.04 10.79 4.81
CA LEU A 105 -2.35 9.98 3.64
C LEU A 105 -3.63 10.47 2.93
N GLY A 106 -4.64 10.94 3.68
CA GLY A 106 -5.86 11.50 3.11
C GLY A 106 -5.59 12.73 2.23
N ASN A 107 -4.68 13.60 2.65
CA ASN A 107 -4.31 14.82 1.91
C ASN A 107 -3.59 14.53 0.57
N GLU A 108 -3.13 13.31 0.33
CA GLU A 108 -2.51 12.91 -0.94
C GLU A 108 -3.56 12.54 -2.00
N ILE A 109 -4.83 12.35 -1.62
CA ILE A 109 -5.90 11.99 -2.54
C ILE A 109 -6.43 13.25 -3.22
N GLU A 110 -6.18 13.37 -4.53
CA GLU A 110 -6.75 14.45 -5.34
C GLU A 110 -8.05 13.96 -5.97
N LEU A 111 -9.18 14.47 -5.47
CA LEU A 111 -10.48 14.12 -6.03
C LEU A 111 -10.68 14.79 -7.39
N PRO A 112 -11.29 14.09 -8.37
CA PRO A 112 -11.64 14.69 -9.64
C PRO A 112 -12.59 15.86 -9.38
N ARG A 113 -12.32 16.99 -10.02
CA ARG A 113 -13.25 18.12 -10.01
C ARG A 113 -14.51 17.70 -10.75
N VAL A 114 -15.66 17.97 -10.16
CA VAL A 114 -16.91 17.90 -10.89
C VAL A 114 -16.89 19.09 -11.83
N ASP A 115 -16.86 18.84 -13.13
CA ASP A 115 -17.09 19.90 -14.10
C ASP A 115 -18.57 20.31 -13.99
N ASP A 116 -18.82 21.58 -13.70
CA ASP A 116 -20.15 22.18 -13.71
C ASP A 116 -20.67 22.24 -15.16
N ASN A 117 -21.24 21.14 -15.65
CA ASN A 117 -22.01 21.10 -16.90
C ASN A 117 -23.51 21.15 -16.62
#